data_AF-A0A644SKB9-F1
#
_entry.id   AF-A0A644SKB9-F1
#
_cell.length_a   1.000
_cell.length_b   1.000
_cell.length_c   1.000
_cell.angle_alpha   90.00
_cell.angle_beta   90.00
_cell.angle_gamma   90.00
#
_symmetry.space_group_name_H-M   'P 1'
#
loop_
_entity.id
_entity.type
_entity.pdbx_description
1 polymer ?
#
loop_
_entity_poly.entity_id
_entity_poly.type
_entity_poly.pdbx_seq_one_letter_code
_entity_poly.pdbx_strand_id
1 'polypeptide(L)' 'MTEQQIIKAISKVDGLGGMTVNERLYVCGLMDEFDKAIIVDKNKAKKILELLALTNLQSKKL' A
#
# COMPACT_ATOMS: atom_id res chain seq x y z
N MET A 1 -7.04 10.22 0.41
CA MET A 1 -7.58 9.10 1.23
C MET A 1 -7.23 9.24 2.70
N THR A 2 -8.03 8.65 3.59
CA THR A 2 -7.69 8.44 5.01
C THR A 2 -6.95 7.11 5.20
N GLU A 3 -6.28 6.91 6.35
CA GLU A 3 -5.54 5.67 6.64
C GLU A 3 -6.42 4.41 6.54
N GLN A 4 -7.64 4.46 7.07
CA GLN A 4 -8.59 3.35 6.96
C GLN A 4 -8.99 3.01 5.52
N GLN A 5 -9.07 4.01 4.64
CA GLN A 5 -9.35 3.78 3.22
C GLN A 5 -8.17 3.11 2.52
N ILE A 6 -6.94 3.50 2.87
CA ILE A 6 -5.71 2.88 2.36
C ILE A 6 -5.64 1.41 2.78
N ILE A 7 -5.87 1.12 4.06
CA ILE A 7 -5.91 -0.27 4.56
C ILE A 7 -6.97 -1.07 3.82
N LYS A 8 -8.18 -0.52 3.65
CA LYS A 8 -9.26 -1.19 2.92
C LYS A 8 -8.93 -1.43 1.45
N ALA A 9 -8.20 -0.52 0.80
CA ALA A 9 -7.75 -0.69 -0.59
C ALA A 9 -6.74 -1.83 -0.71
N ILE A 10 -5.79 -1.91 0.22
CA ILE A 10 -4.78 -2.97 0.29
C ILE A 10 -5.44 -4.33 0.58
N SER A 11 -6.33 -4.40 1.57
CA SER A 11 -7.02 -5.64 1.95
C SER A 11 -8.00 -6.18 0.90
N LYS A 12 -8.38 -5.38 -0.10
CA LYS A 12 -9.20 -5.84 -1.23
C LYS A 12 -8.40 -6.64 -2.26
N VAL A 13 -7.08 -6.53 -2.24
CA VAL A 13 -6.20 -7.20 -3.20
C VAL A 13 -5.62 -8.43 -2.55
N ASP A 14 -6.14 -9.60 -2.94
CA ASP A 14 -5.54 -10.88 -2.58
C ASP A 14 -4.24 -11.12 -3.37
N GLY A 15 -3.23 -11.70 -2.72
CA GLY A 15 -2.03 -12.15 -3.41
C GLY A 15 -1.04 -11.05 -3.81
N LEU A 16 -0.82 -10.04 -2.96
CA LEU A 16 0.23 -9.03 -3.17
C LEU A 16 1.66 -9.62 -3.12
N GLY A 17 1.84 -10.84 -2.61
CA GLY A 17 3.12 -11.54 -2.56
C GLY A 17 3.76 -11.70 -3.94
N GLY A 18 5.07 -11.47 -4.05
CA GLY A 18 5.81 -11.54 -5.31
C GLY A 18 5.74 -10.27 -6.18
N MET A 19 4.85 -9.32 -5.87
CA MET A 19 4.80 -8.03 -6.57
C MET A 19 5.82 -7.04 -6.00
N THR A 20 6.39 -6.20 -6.88
CA THR A 20 7.15 -5.01 -6.50
C THR A 20 6.25 -3.95 -5.87
N VAL A 21 6.83 -3.00 -5.14
CA VAL A 21 6.06 -1.94 -4.46
C VAL A 21 5.24 -1.09 -5.45
N ASN A 22 5.81 -0.75 -6.61
CA ASN A 22 5.10 0.01 -7.65
C ASN A 22 3.88 -0.74 -8.19
N GLU A 23 4.02 -2.05 -8.44
CA GLU A 23 2.89 -2.88 -8.89
C GLU A 23 1.80 -2.92 -7.84
N ARG A 24 2.14 -3.03 -6.55
CA ARG A 24 1.15 -3.00 -5.47
C ARG A 24 0.46 -1.64 -5.35
N LEU A 25 1.21 -0.54 -5.51
CA LEU A 25 0.62 0.80 -5.56
C LEU A 25 -0.40 0.90 -6.70
N TYR A 26 -0.08 0.33 -7.86
CA TYR A 26 -0.95 0.33 -9.02
C TYR A 26 -2.21 -0.52 -8.79
N VAL A 27 -2.06 -1.78 -8.39
CA VAL A 27 -3.18 -2.72 -8.18
C VAL A 27 -4.10 -2.28 -7.03
N CYS A 28 -3.54 -1.67 -5.98
CA CYS A 28 -4.32 -1.10 -4.88
C CYS A 28 -4.95 0.26 -5.21
N GLY A 29 -4.68 0.84 -6.39
CA GLY A 29 -5.17 2.17 -6.77
C GLY A 29 -4.62 3.31 -5.91
N LEU A 30 -3.41 3.14 -5.38
CA LEU A 30 -2.75 4.08 -4.47
C LEU A 30 -1.69 4.96 -5.16
N MET A 31 -1.40 4.76 -6.45
CA MET A 31 -0.40 5.56 -7.20
C MET A 31 -0.65 7.07 -7.07
N ASP A 32 -1.84 7.55 -7.43
CA ASP A 32 -2.17 8.98 -7.36
C ASP A 32 -2.10 9.56 -5.95
N GLU A 33 -2.48 8.76 -4.94
CA GLU A 33 -2.45 9.17 -3.55
C GLU A 33 -1.01 9.23 -3.03
N PHE A 34 -0.17 8.29 -3.44
CA PHE A 34 1.24 8.21 -3.09
C PHE A 34 2.04 9.35 -3.72
N ASP A 35 1.83 9.64 -5.01
CA ASP A 35 2.49 10.77 -5.69
C ASP A 35 2.15 12.10 -5.04
N LYS A 36 0.88 12.32 -4.70
CA LYS A 36 0.45 13.51 -3.94
C LYS A 36 1.08 13.54 -2.56
N ALA A 37 1.15 12.40 -1.87
CA ALA A 37 1.72 12.31 -0.53
C ALA A 37 3.23 12.61 -0.54
N ILE A 38 4.00 12.16 -1.53
CA ILE A 38 5.44 12.45 -1.60
C ILE A 38 5.72 13.97 -1.60
N ILE A 39 4.85 14.73 -2.27
CA ILE A 39 4.99 16.18 -2.44
C ILE A 39 4.49 16.93 -1.20
N VAL A 40 3.33 16.53 -0.66
CA VAL A 40 2.60 17.29 0.37
C VAL A 40 2.89 16.78 1.78
N ASP A 41 2.96 15.47 1.97
CA ASP A 41 3.07 14.83 3.28
C ASP A 41 3.88 13.52 3.21
N LYS A 42 5.19 13.66 3.43
CA LYS A 42 6.14 12.53 3.43
C LYS A 42 5.81 11.48 4.50
N ASN A 43 5.18 11.85 5.62
CA ASN A 43 4.78 10.88 6.65
C ASN A 43 3.67 9.99 6.13
N LYS A 44 2.72 10.56 5.39
CA LYS A 44 1.66 9.79 4.72
C LYS A 44 2.22 8.87 3.64
N ALA A 45 3.16 9.35 2.82
CA ALA A 45 3.83 8.54 1.83
C ALA A 45 4.55 7.34 2.48
N LYS A 46 5.26 7.59 3.58
CA LYS A 46 5.93 6.54 4.35
C LYS A 46 4.95 5.50 4.89
N LYS A 47 3.82 5.93 5.46
CA LYS A 47 2.77 5.01 5.95
C LYS A 47 2.20 4.13 4.84
N ILE A 48 1.96 4.69 3.65
CA ILE A 48 1.48 3.91 2.50
C ILE A 48 2.47 2.79 2.17
N LEU A 49 3.77 3.08 2.13
CA LEU A 49 4.82 2.10 1.87
C LEU A 49 4.92 1.04 2.98
N GLU A 50 4.85 1.46 4.25
CA GLU A 50 4.88 0.55 5.39
C GLU A 50 3.71 -0.44 5.36
N LEU A 51 2.50 0.03 5.05
CA LEU A 51 1.32 -0.83 4.94
C LEU A 51 1.45 -1.85 3.80
N LEU A 52 2.00 -1.44 2.66
CA LEU A 52 2.23 -2.33 1.50
C LEU A 52 3.36 -3.33 1.75
N ALA A 53 4.37 -2.96 2.53
CA ALA A 53 5.48 -3.84 2.90
C ALA A 53 5.05 -4.89 3.93
N LEU A 54 4.24 -4.50 4.93
CA LEU A 54 3.70 -5.41 5.94
C LEU A 54 2.76 -6.46 5.34
N THR A 55 2.16 -6.21 4.17
CA THR A 55 1.29 -7.19 3.51
C THR A 55 2.04 -8.46 3.09
N ASN A 56 3.37 -8.41 2.89
CA ASN A 56 4.19 -9.59 2.65
C ASN A 56 4.31 -10.53 3.87
N LEU A 57 4.07 -10.04 5.08
CA LEU A 57 4.17 -10.86 6.29
C LEU A 57 2.90 -11.66 6.59
N GLN A 58 1.76 -11.34 5.96
CA GLN A 58 0.51 -12.05 6.23
C GLN A 58 0.37 -13.40 5.50
N SER A 59 1.35 -13.80 4.67
CA SER A 59 1.36 -15.11 4.02
C SER A 59 2.00 -16.24 4.84
N LYS A 60 2.42 -16.00 6.09
CA LYS A 60 2.87 -17.09 6.98
C LYS A 60 1.70 -17.63 7.82
N LYS A 61 0.75 -18.26 7.13
CA LYS A 61 -0.22 -19.18 7.74
C LYS A 61 0.09 -20.58 7.20
N LEU A 62 1.11 -21.19 7.78
CA LEU A 62 1.45 -22.63 7.71
C LEU A 62 2.30 -22.96 8.92
#